data_AF-W7F9Z2-F1
#
_entry.id   AF-W7F9Z2-F1
#
_cell.length_a   1.000
_cell.length_b   1.000
_cell.length_c   1.000
_cell.angle_alpha   90.00
_cell.angle_beta   90.00
_cell.angle_gamma   90.00
#
_symmetry.space_group_name_H-M   'P 1'
#
loop_
_entity.id
_entity.type
_entity.pdbx_description
1 polymer ?
#
loop_
_entity_poly.entity_id
_entity_poly.type
_entity_poly.pdbx_seq_one_letter_code
_entity_poly.pdbx_strand_id
1 'polypeptide(L)'
;MSCSTSPKPLSGTRQDEQVNLSALLKAKLQGIPSFHTPSLTLSDVLCPTVRALHIPNIPPDIQLPFFLRNRHVIDQYGGKPVKDEAKQTMDITRAIWFWRLDEARQFQRFHDTMRWNTAMFIALLTLDDLQTHSGHSKSMDMSKDMTKKGHHDTTAPQSKNIRINNAAHRFMKQYLAAVLEHHNTPTLFDAREIFIVTWKNSALDLYTGFRGAQKKLLKNLMKKLTKDWGKELDIAESNMEKEEYRIRVAKFAGSLVPRRREYDIPTGTIPKQEESGYIYGTDSPPCIPRKSREVERNELLDALRVPITPQTKEKTRDQRSENDGLEEDVNMVTELRNAIDALQMMRPQDMLPVLMHLFPAPGVGQADT
;
A
#
# COMPACT_ATOMS: atom_id res chain seq x y z
N MET A 1 47.59 23.93 23.11
CA MET A 1 47.50 22.65 22.39
C MET A 1 46.08 22.52 21.86
N SER A 2 45.91 22.70 20.55
CA SER A 2 44.58 22.72 19.91
C SER A 2 44.19 21.31 19.50
N CYS A 3 43.09 20.79 20.04
CA CYS A 3 42.50 19.51 19.65
C CYS A 3 41.84 19.64 18.27
N SER A 4 42.50 19.14 17.23
CA SER A 4 41.91 18.91 15.91
C SER A 4 41.25 17.54 15.87
N THR A 5 39.93 17.47 16.09
CA THR A 5 39.10 16.30 15.78
C THR A 5 38.60 16.42 14.35
N SER A 6 39.48 16.17 13.38
CA SER A 6 39.05 15.96 11.98
C SER A 6 38.87 14.46 11.75
N PRO A 7 37.68 13.98 11.32
CA PRO A 7 37.52 12.58 10.95
C PRO A 7 38.41 12.30 9.74
N LYS A 8 39.26 11.26 9.85
CA LYS A 8 40.08 10.81 8.72
C LYS A 8 39.15 10.38 7.58
N PRO A 9 39.44 10.77 6.32
CA PRO A 9 38.65 10.33 5.18
C PRO A 9 38.74 8.81 5.04
N LEU A 10 37.59 8.15 4.98
CA LEU A 10 37.48 6.73 4.67
C LEU A 10 37.94 6.49 3.23
N SER A 11 39.19 6.05 3.06
CA SER A 11 39.81 5.52 1.83
C SER A 11 39.59 6.31 0.53
N GLY A 12 40.64 6.98 0.04
CA GLY A 12 40.84 7.34 -1.38
C GLY A 12 40.00 8.49 -1.97
N THR A 13 38.98 8.99 -1.27
CA THR A 13 38.14 10.11 -1.71
C THR A 13 38.49 11.39 -0.93
N ARG A 14 38.51 12.54 -1.61
CA ARG A 14 38.78 13.84 -0.94
C ARG A 14 37.64 14.17 0.03
N GLN A 15 37.95 14.83 1.14
CA GLN A 15 36.95 15.18 2.17
C GLN A 15 35.71 15.88 1.58
N ASP A 16 35.92 16.78 0.61
CA ASP A 16 34.84 17.50 -0.07
C ASP A 16 33.94 16.58 -0.91
N GLU A 17 34.50 15.53 -1.51
CA GLU A 17 33.73 14.53 -2.26
C GLU A 17 32.85 13.70 -1.31
N GLN A 18 33.37 13.34 -0.12
CA GLN A 18 32.58 12.60 0.87
C GLN A 18 31.40 13.43 1.40
N VAL A 19 31.61 14.72 1.66
CA VAL A 19 30.54 15.64 2.05
C VAL A 19 29.47 15.73 0.96
N ASN A 20 29.90 15.88 -0.30
CA ASN A 20 28.99 15.97 -1.44
C ASN A 20 28.19 14.67 -1.66
N LEU A 21 28.85 13.51 -1.61
CA LEU A 21 28.18 12.21 -1.77
C LEU A 21 27.21 11.91 -0.62
N SER A 22 27.56 12.29 0.61
CA SER A 22 26.66 12.16 1.76
C SER A 22 25.41 13.03 1.62
N ALA A 23 25.58 14.29 1.19
CA ALA A 23 24.48 15.19 0.91
C ALA A 23 23.58 14.66 -0.22
N LEU A 24 24.18 14.12 -1.28
CA LEU A 24 23.47 13.53 -2.41
C LEU A 24 22.69 12.28 -1.98
N LEU A 25 23.27 11.39 -1.16
CA LEU A 25 22.59 10.20 -0.65
C LEU A 25 21.38 10.58 0.19
N LYS A 26 21.55 11.54 1.10
CA LYS A 26 20.46 12.07 1.93
C LYS A 26 19.35 12.68 1.08
N ALA A 27 19.70 13.45 0.05
CA ALA A 27 18.73 14.03 -0.87
C ALA A 27 17.98 12.94 -1.66
N LYS A 28 18.68 11.93 -2.18
CA LYS A 28 18.06 10.84 -2.94
C LYS A 28 17.16 9.94 -2.11
N LEU A 29 17.42 9.79 -0.82
CA LEU A 29 16.58 9.00 0.09
C LEU A 29 15.42 9.81 0.69
N GLN A 30 15.30 11.10 0.39
CA GLN A 30 14.24 11.95 0.92
C GLN A 30 12.85 11.46 0.49
N GLY A 31 11.87 11.52 1.42
CA GLY A 31 10.48 11.15 1.15
C GLY A 31 10.17 9.66 1.31
N ILE A 32 11.19 8.81 1.50
CA ILE A 32 10.96 7.41 1.88
C ILE A 32 10.45 7.38 3.34
N PRO A 33 9.36 6.64 3.64
CA PRO A 33 8.87 6.51 5.01
C PRO A 33 9.93 5.95 5.96
N SER A 34 10.01 6.49 7.17
CA SER A 34 10.85 5.93 8.23
C SER A 34 10.49 4.45 8.45
N PHE A 35 11.49 3.60 8.69
CA PHE A 35 11.37 2.14 8.84
C PHE A 35 11.04 1.35 7.56
N HIS A 36 10.87 2.00 6.41
CA HIS A 36 10.72 1.28 5.16
C HIS A 36 12.06 0.72 4.64
N THR A 37 13.13 1.47 4.83
CA THR A 37 14.50 1.08 4.47
C THR A 37 15.37 0.99 5.72
N PRO A 38 16.43 0.16 5.71
CA PRO A 38 17.45 0.22 6.77
C PRO A 38 18.09 1.61 6.82
N SER A 39 18.72 1.95 7.95
CA SER A 39 19.54 3.17 8.04
C SER A 39 20.77 3.00 7.15
N LEU A 40 20.77 3.69 6.00
CA LEU A 40 21.82 3.64 4.99
C LEU A 40 22.78 4.82 5.18
N THR A 41 24.07 4.51 5.23
CA THR A 41 25.15 5.51 5.34
C THR A 41 25.96 5.57 4.05
N LEU A 42 26.77 6.63 3.90
CA LEU A 42 27.72 6.69 2.78
C LEU A 42 28.69 5.51 2.78
N SER A 43 29.06 4.97 3.95
CA SER A 43 29.92 3.80 4.06
C SER A 43 29.28 2.57 3.42
N ASP A 44 27.96 2.41 3.55
CA ASP A 44 27.22 1.30 2.94
C ASP A 44 27.19 1.39 1.41
N VAL A 45 27.35 2.60 0.84
CA VAL A 45 27.44 2.82 -0.60
C VAL A 45 28.87 2.63 -1.10
N LEU A 46 29.86 3.19 -0.40
CA LEU A 46 31.28 3.09 -0.78
C LEU A 46 31.80 1.65 -0.66
N CYS A 47 31.35 0.93 0.37
CA CYS A 47 31.61 -0.48 0.59
C CYS A 47 30.25 -1.21 0.64
N PRO A 48 29.69 -1.61 -0.53
CA PRO A 48 28.37 -2.22 -0.64
C PRO A 48 28.13 -3.31 0.41
N THR A 49 27.29 -2.99 1.39
CA THR A 49 26.87 -3.95 2.42
C THR A 49 25.64 -4.72 1.93
N VAL A 50 25.41 -5.93 2.46
CA VAL A 50 24.22 -6.74 2.11
C VAL A 50 22.92 -5.95 2.34
N ARG A 51 22.86 -5.11 3.38
CA ARG A 51 21.70 -4.25 3.68
C ARG A 51 21.45 -3.13 2.64
N ALA A 52 22.48 -2.70 1.91
CA ALA A 52 22.36 -1.70 0.85
C ALA A 52 22.06 -2.35 -0.51
N LEU A 53 22.53 -3.57 -0.72
CA LEU A 53 22.28 -4.34 -1.94
C LEU A 53 20.91 -5.03 -1.94
N HIS A 54 20.42 -5.40 -0.76
CA HIS A 54 19.16 -6.10 -0.60
C HIS A 54 18.31 -5.45 0.49
N ILE A 55 17.33 -4.66 0.06
CA ILE A 55 16.30 -4.11 0.93
C ILE A 55 15.08 -5.05 0.88
N PRO A 56 14.64 -5.59 2.05
CA PRO A 56 13.48 -6.47 2.10
C PRO A 56 12.22 -5.81 1.54
N ASN A 57 11.35 -6.63 0.95
CA ASN A 57 10.04 -6.22 0.42
C ASN A 57 10.08 -5.28 -0.80
N ILE A 58 11.26 -5.15 -1.44
CA ILE A 58 11.46 -4.48 -2.72
C ILE A 58 11.90 -5.53 -3.76
N PRO A 59 11.30 -5.55 -4.97
CA PRO A 59 11.70 -6.45 -6.04
C PRO A 59 13.19 -6.30 -6.41
N PRO A 60 13.89 -7.39 -6.79
CA PRO A 60 15.34 -7.38 -7.04
C PRO A 60 15.81 -6.38 -8.11
N ASP A 61 14.98 -6.13 -9.11
CA ASP A 61 15.28 -5.29 -10.28
C ASP A 61 15.14 -3.79 -10.00
N ILE A 62 14.41 -3.39 -8.96
CA ILE A 62 14.19 -1.99 -8.56
C ILE A 62 14.80 -1.66 -7.18
N GLN A 63 15.84 -2.41 -6.79
CA GLN A 63 16.62 -2.19 -5.56
C GLN A 63 17.32 -0.83 -5.53
N LEU A 64 18.06 -0.55 -4.45
CA LEU A 64 18.70 0.74 -4.20
C LEU A 64 19.52 1.30 -5.39
N PRO A 65 20.30 0.51 -6.16
CA PRO A 65 21.00 1.04 -7.34
C PRO A 65 20.04 1.64 -8.38
N PHE A 66 18.97 0.92 -8.72
CA PHE A 66 17.95 1.41 -9.64
C PHE A 66 17.31 2.70 -9.11
N PHE A 67 16.91 2.69 -7.83
CA PHE A 67 16.25 3.83 -7.21
C PHE A 67 17.14 5.08 -7.21
N LEU A 68 18.40 4.96 -6.77
CA LEU A 68 19.33 6.08 -6.75
C LEU A 68 19.59 6.61 -8.16
N ARG A 69 19.81 5.73 -9.14
CA ARG A 69 20.06 6.10 -10.54
C ARG A 69 18.89 6.89 -11.13
N ASN A 70 17.67 6.43 -10.88
CA ASN A 70 16.45 6.98 -11.49
C ASN A 70 15.75 8.05 -10.65
N ARG A 71 16.33 8.47 -9.51
CA ARG A 71 15.69 9.43 -8.60
C ARG A 71 15.27 10.73 -9.27
N HIS A 72 16.08 11.22 -10.21
CA HIS A 72 15.77 12.43 -10.98
C HIS A 72 14.51 12.31 -11.85
N VAL A 73 14.26 11.13 -12.44
CA VAL A 73 13.05 10.84 -13.23
C VAL A 73 11.82 10.75 -12.32
N ILE A 74 11.97 10.09 -11.17
CA ILE A 74 10.91 10.01 -10.15
C ILE A 74 10.52 11.41 -9.66
N ASP A 75 11.51 12.24 -9.35
CA ASP A 75 11.29 13.59 -8.81
C ASP A 75 10.73 14.56 -9.86
N GLN A 76 10.86 14.29 -11.17
CA GLN A 76 10.24 15.09 -12.24
C GLN A 76 8.72 15.26 -12.04
N TYR A 77 8.06 14.22 -11.50
CA TYR A 77 6.62 14.22 -11.19
C TYR A 77 6.35 14.28 -9.68
N GLY A 78 7.31 14.79 -8.90
CA GLY A 78 7.19 14.96 -7.45
C GLY A 78 7.03 13.64 -6.69
N GLY A 79 7.59 12.54 -7.20
CA GLY A 79 7.47 11.21 -6.59
C GLY A 79 6.10 10.57 -6.74
N LYS A 80 5.22 11.09 -7.61
CA LYS A 80 3.88 10.55 -7.88
C LYS A 80 3.90 9.61 -9.08
N PRO A 81 3.14 8.51 -9.04
CA PRO A 81 3.01 7.67 -10.21
C PRO A 81 2.09 8.38 -11.23
N VAL A 82 2.43 8.25 -12.50
CA VAL A 82 1.70 8.83 -13.66
C VAL A 82 1.18 7.68 -14.50
N LYS A 83 0.02 7.78 -15.15
CA LYS A 83 -0.53 6.65 -15.94
C LYS A 83 0.06 6.57 -17.35
N ASP A 84 0.46 7.69 -17.91
CA ASP A 84 1.10 7.77 -19.23
C ASP A 84 2.47 7.07 -19.27
N GLU A 85 2.61 6.02 -20.10
CA GLU A 85 3.84 5.24 -20.27
C GLU A 85 4.94 6.03 -20.99
N ALA A 86 4.58 6.99 -21.85
CA ALA A 86 5.55 7.84 -22.54
C ALA A 86 6.19 8.85 -21.59
N LYS A 87 5.49 9.23 -20.51
CA LYS A 87 5.98 10.16 -19.48
C LYS A 87 6.73 9.46 -18.35
N GLN A 88 6.26 8.29 -17.94
CA GLN A 88 6.82 7.54 -16.83
C GLN A 88 6.72 6.05 -17.14
N THR A 89 7.85 5.35 -17.22
CA THR A 89 7.84 3.92 -17.53
C THR A 89 7.19 3.10 -16.41
N MET A 90 6.80 1.86 -16.73
CA MET A 90 6.31 0.91 -15.74
C MET A 90 7.30 0.70 -14.58
N ASP A 91 8.60 0.61 -14.83
CA ASP A 91 9.60 0.39 -13.77
C ASP A 91 9.72 1.57 -12.80
N ILE A 92 9.60 2.81 -13.30
CA ILE A 92 9.54 4.00 -12.45
C ILE A 92 8.25 4.01 -11.63
N THR A 93 7.12 3.64 -12.25
CA THR A 93 5.84 3.49 -11.55
C THR A 93 5.96 2.46 -10.43
N ARG A 94 6.49 1.26 -10.72
CA ARG A 94 6.75 0.19 -9.76
C ARG A 94 7.65 0.69 -8.62
N ALA A 95 8.74 1.38 -8.95
CA ALA A 95 9.63 1.95 -7.95
C ALA A 95 8.88 2.91 -7.01
N ILE A 96 8.02 3.78 -7.51
CA ILE A 96 7.22 4.70 -6.68
C ILE A 96 6.31 3.95 -5.71
N TRP A 97 5.62 2.90 -6.17
CA TRP A 97 4.74 2.08 -5.34
C TRP A 97 5.51 1.25 -4.29
N PHE A 98 6.60 0.58 -4.69
CA PHE A 98 7.37 -0.29 -3.81
C PHE A 98 8.19 0.48 -2.79
N TRP A 99 8.76 1.63 -3.18
CA TRP A 99 9.48 2.55 -2.28
C TRP A 99 8.57 3.51 -1.52
N ARG A 100 7.25 3.44 -1.78
CA ARG A 100 6.19 4.16 -1.04
C ARG A 100 6.36 5.67 -1.05
N LEU A 101 6.73 6.23 -2.20
CA LEU A 101 6.96 7.67 -2.33
C LEU A 101 5.67 8.49 -2.38
N ASP A 102 4.57 7.91 -2.87
CA ASP A 102 3.25 8.54 -2.85
C ASP A 102 2.42 7.99 -1.69
N GLU A 103 2.16 8.84 -0.69
CA GLU A 103 1.35 8.45 0.47
C GLU A 103 -0.08 8.05 0.08
N ALA A 104 -0.59 8.57 -1.04
CA ALA A 104 -1.94 8.33 -1.50
C ALA A 104 -2.08 7.03 -2.31
N ARG A 105 -0.97 6.50 -2.84
CA ARG A 105 -0.93 5.31 -3.71
C ARG A 105 0.12 4.33 -3.21
N GLN A 106 -0.29 3.56 -2.20
CA GLN A 106 0.52 2.53 -1.58
C GLN A 106 -0.37 1.47 -0.93
N PHE A 107 0.27 0.42 -0.39
CA PHE A 107 -0.40 -0.73 0.22
C PHE A 107 -0.32 -0.75 1.76
N GLN A 108 0.31 0.26 2.39
CA GLN A 108 0.52 0.25 3.84
C GLN A 108 -0.72 0.71 4.62
N ARG A 109 -1.25 -0.17 5.48
CA ARG A 109 -2.46 0.08 6.30
C ARG A 109 -2.44 1.26 7.27
N PHE A 110 -1.29 1.90 7.55
CA PHE A 110 -1.26 2.99 8.54
C PHE A 110 -1.72 4.33 7.95
N HIS A 111 -1.69 4.49 6.63
CA HIS A 111 -2.16 5.70 5.98
C HIS A 111 -3.68 5.74 5.88
N ASP A 112 -4.27 6.90 6.18
CA ASP A 112 -5.73 7.10 6.17
C ASP A 112 -6.33 6.83 4.78
N THR A 113 -5.69 7.35 3.73
CA THR A 113 -6.13 7.20 2.33
C THR A 113 -6.31 5.74 1.93
N MET A 114 -5.31 4.90 2.23
CA MET A 114 -5.36 3.46 1.98
C MET A 114 -6.50 2.82 2.77
N ARG A 115 -6.62 3.11 4.08
CA ARG A 115 -7.68 2.53 4.93
C ARG A 115 -9.08 2.86 4.41
N TRP A 116 -9.29 4.08 3.93
CA TRP A 116 -10.56 4.49 3.35
C TRP A 116 -10.83 3.77 2.02
N ASN A 117 -9.84 3.66 1.13
CA ASN A 117 -10.00 2.90 -0.12
C ASN A 117 -10.36 1.44 0.14
N THR A 118 -9.61 0.76 1.02
CA THR A 118 -9.88 -0.62 1.42
C THR A 118 -11.30 -0.78 1.95
N ALA A 119 -11.73 0.06 2.90
CA ALA A 119 -13.07 -0.03 3.48
C ALA A 119 -14.17 0.25 2.44
N MET A 120 -13.99 1.26 1.59
CA MET A 120 -14.94 1.59 0.53
C MET A 120 -15.04 0.49 -0.52
N PHE A 121 -13.92 -0.12 -0.93
CA PHE A 121 -13.93 -1.22 -1.90
C PHE A 121 -14.62 -2.45 -1.35
N ILE A 122 -14.37 -2.81 -0.09
CA ILE A 122 -15.09 -3.90 0.57
C ILE A 122 -16.59 -3.60 0.60
N ALA A 123 -16.99 -2.40 1.04
CA ALA A 123 -18.40 -2.02 1.08
C ALA A 123 -19.08 -2.02 -0.30
N LEU A 124 -18.38 -1.54 -1.32
CA LEU A 124 -18.87 -1.53 -2.70
C LEU A 124 -19.06 -2.95 -3.25
N LEU A 125 -18.07 -3.83 -3.05
CA LEU A 125 -18.17 -5.24 -3.45
C LEU A 125 -19.32 -5.94 -2.70
N THR A 126 -19.51 -5.66 -1.41
CA THR A 126 -20.65 -6.19 -0.65
C THR A 126 -21.99 -5.69 -1.15
N LEU A 127 -22.08 -4.40 -1.48
CA LEU A 127 -23.32 -3.84 -2.00
C LEU A 127 -23.70 -4.44 -3.36
N ASP A 128 -22.71 -4.65 -4.24
CA ASP A 128 -22.89 -5.27 -5.55
C ASP A 128 -23.33 -6.75 -5.42
N ASP A 129 -22.71 -7.51 -4.52
CA ASP A 129 -23.07 -8.91 -4.19
C ASP A 129 -24.53 -9.03 -3.69
N LEU A 130 -24.96 -8.15 -2.78
CA LEU A 130 -26.34 -8.12 -2.30
C LEU A 130 -27.34 -7.73 -3.41
N GLN A 131 -26.96 -6.85 -4.33
CA GLN A 131 -27.81 -6.42 -5.44
C GLN A 131 -27.97 -7.51 -6.50
N THR A 132 -26.92 -8.28 -6.80
CA THR A 132 -26.99 -9.39 -7.75
C THR A 132 -27.82 -10.56 -7.19
N HIS A 133 -27.65 -10.91 -5.91
CA HIS A 133 -28.43 -11.97 -5.28
C HIS A 133 -29.90 -11.61 -5.02
N SER A 134 -30.21 -10.35 -4.70
CA SER A 134 -31.61 -9.88 -4.55
C SER A 134 -32.35 -9.70 -5.88
N GLY A 135 -31.63 -9.51 -6.99
CA GLY A 135 -32.20 -9.46 -8.33
C GLY A 135 -32.73 -10.81 -8.84
N HIS A 136 -32.17 -11.93 -8.37
CA HIS A 136 -32.59 -13.27 -8.75
C HIS A 136 -33.83 -13.78 -7.98
N SER A 137 -34.13 -13.23 -6.80
CA SER A 137 -35.29 -13.66 -5.99
C SER A 137 -36.62 -12.98 -6.35
N LYS A 138 -36.63 -12.00 -7.26
CA LYS A 138 -37.86 -11.29 -7.69
C LYS A 138 -38.60 -11.96 -8.87
N SER A 139 -38.19 -13.15 -9.29
CA SER A 139 -38.82 -13.93 -10.38
C SER A 139 -39.67 -15.11 -9.91
N MET A 140 -40.05 -15.17 -8.63
CA MET A 140 -41.09 -16.11 -8.16
C MET A 140 -42.31 -15.34 -7.65
N ASP A 141 -43.29 -15.29 -8.55
CA ASP A 141 -44.71 -15.02 -8.39
C ASP A 141 -45.19 -14.89 -6.93
N MET A 142 -45.42 -13.66 -6.49
CA MET A 142 -46.24 -13.39 -5.30
C MET A 142 -47.64 -13.05 -5.77
N SER A 143 -48.50 -14.06 -5.63
CA SER A 143 -49.94 -13.99 -5.56
C SER A 143 -50.40 -12.72 -4.83
N LYS A 144 -51.30 -11.98 -5.46
CA LYS A 144 -52.07 -10.90 -4.86
C LYS A 144 -52.92 -11.48 -3.73
N ASP A 145 -52.66 -11.13 -2.48
CA ASP A 145 -53.71 -10.58 -1.61
C ASP A 145 -53.21 -10.08 -0.24
N MET A 146 -54.03 -9.21 0.36
CA MET A 146 -54.05 -8.74 1.75
C MET A 146 -53.37 -7.40 2.11
N THR A 147 -54.10 -6.33 1.79
CA THR A 147 -54.59 -5.25 2.69
C THR A 147 -53.84 -4.82 3.97
N LYS A 148 -53.53 -3.51 3.99
CA LYS A 148 -53.68 -2.50 5.08
C LYS A 148 -53.12 -2.80 6.49
N LYS A 149 -52.11 -2.01 6.91
CA LYS A 149 -52.17 -1.06 8.05
C LYS A 149 -50.88 -0.25 8.16
N GLY A 150 -51.01 1.04 8.47
CA GLY A 150 -49.95 2.04 8.38
C GLY A 150 -48.86 1.98 9.45
N HIS A 151 -47.71 2.57 9.12
CA HIS A 151 -46.80 3.15 10.10
C HIS A 151 -45.89 4.17 9.40
N HIS A 152 -45.42 5.14 10.17
CA HIS A 152 -44.80 6.40 9.76
C HIS A 152 -43.72 6.30 8.67
N ASP A 153 -43.76 7.27 7.76
CA ASP A 153 -42.70 7.62 6.82
C ASP A 153 -41.41 8.02 7.57
N THR A 154 -40.62 7.03 7.97
CA THR A 154 -39.17 7.16 7.86
C THR A 154 -38.81 6.60 6.50
N THR A 155 -38.59 7.49 5.54
CA THR A 155 -38.08 7.15 4.21
C THR A 155 -36.77 6.40 4.40
N ALA A 156 -36.82 5.06 4.33
CA ALA A 156 -35.63 4.26 4.15
C ALA A 156 -34.91 4.86 2.93
N PRO A 157 -33.62 5.22 3.02
CA PRO A 157 -32.93 5.81 1.89
C PRO A 157 -33.06 4.83 0.73
N GLN A 158 -33.79 5.23 -0.31
CA GLN A 158 -33.93 4.44 -1.53
C GLN A 158 -32.53 4.09 -1.98
N SER A 159 -32.18 2.79 -1.93
CA SER A 159 -30.88 2.32 -2.33
C SER A 159 -30.70 2.70 -3.80
N LYS A 160 -29.86 3.70 -4.06
CA LYS A 160 -29.38 3.92 -5.41
C LYS A 160 -28.74 2.62 -5.85
N ASN A 161 -29.21 2.07 -6.97
CA ASN A 161 -28.66 0.87 -7.55
C ASN A 161 -27.28 1.23 -8.10
N ILE A 162 -26.23 1.05 -7.29
CA ILE A 162 -24.85 1.34 -7.66
C ILE A 162 -24.34 0.14 -8.45
N ARG A 163 -24.48 0.19 -9.76
CA ARG A 163 -23.99 -0.88 -10.64
C ARG A 163 -22.48 -0.76 -10.79
N ILE A 164 -21.74 -1.74 -10.28
CA ILE A 164 -20.29 -1.83 -10.45
C ILE A 164 -20.02 -2.62 -11.74
N ASN A 165 -19.20 -2.09 -12.63
CA ASN A 165 -18.83 -2.82 -13.84
C ASN A 165 -17.73 -3.86 -13.53
N ASN A 166 -17.58 -4.85 -14.40
CA ASN A 166 -16.62 -5.94 -14.21
C ASN A 166 -15.16 -5.46 -14.09
N ALA A 167 -14.80 -4.37 -14.77
CA ALA A 167 -13.46 -3.79 -14.69
C ALA A 167 -13.18 -3.19 -13.31
N ALA A 168 -14.13 -2.41 -12.77
CA ALA A 168 -14.07 -1.84 -11.43
C ALA A 168 -14.08 -2.94 -10.35
N HIS A 169 -14.91 -3.97 -10.52
CA HIS A 169 -14.92 -5.14 -9.64
C HIS A 169 -13.54 -5.82 -9.59
N ARG A 170 -12.94 -6.09 -10.76
CA ARG A 170 -11.60 -6.68 -10.87
C ARG A 170 -10.53 -5.79 -10.23
N PHE A 171 -10.58 -4.49 -10.52
CA PHE A 171 -9.65 -3.50 -9.99
C PHE A 171 -9.66 -3.47 -8.45
N MET A 172 -10.86 -3.40 -7.85
CA MET A 172 -11.01 -3.44 -6.39
C MET A 172 -10.50 -4.75 -5.80
N LYS A 173 -10.84 -5.90 -6.39
CA LYS A 173 -10.37 -7.22 -5.92
C LYS A 173 -8.84 -7.33 -5.97
N GLN A 174 -8.21 -6.88 -7.06
CA GLN A 174 -6.75 -6.88 -7.20
C GLN A 174 -6.08 -5.95 -6.19
N TYR A 175 -6.65 -4.76 -5.94
CA TYR A 175 -6.13 -3.87 -4.89
C TYR A 175 -6.15 -4.53 -3.52
N LEU A 176 -7.28 -5.13 -3.14
CA LEU A 176 -7.42 -5.84 -1.87
C LEU A 176 -6.44 -7.03 -1.76
N ALA A 177 -6.22 -7.76 -2.85
CA ALA A 177 -5.23 -8.84 -2.90
C ALA A 177 -3.79 -8.30 -2.71
N ALA A 178 -3.44 -7.20 -3.38
CA ALA A 178 -2.14 -6.55 -3.24
C ALA A 178 -1.89 -6.06 -1.81
N VAL A 179 -2.91 -5.52 -1.15
CA VAL A 179 -2.84 -5.13 0.27
C VAL A 179 -2.65 -6.34 1.18
N LEU A 180 -3.33 -7.46 0.91
CA LEU A 180 -3.15 -8.69 1.68
C LEU A 180 -1.74 -9.25 1.55
N GLU A 181 -1.23 -9.36 0.31
CA GLU A 181 0.14 -9.80 0.05
C GLU A 181 1.14 -8.91 0.79
N HIS A 182 0.97 -7.59 0.70
CA HIS A 182 1.83 -6.64 1.37
C HIS A 182 1.94 -6.84 2.89
N HIS A 183 0.87 -7.30 3.54
CA HIS A 183 0.85 -7.44 4.99
C HIS A 183 1.15 -8.87 5.47
N ASN A 184 0.80 -9.88 4.69
CA ASN A 184 0.93 -11.28 5.10
C ASN A 184 2.19 -11.94 4.55
N THR A 185 2.60 -11.58 3.33
CA THR A 185 3.72 -12.19 2.60
C THR A 185 4.51 -11.11 1.86
N PRO A 186 5.12 -10.15 2.58
CA PRO A 186 5.68 -8.94 1.99
C PRO A 186 6.91 -9.16 1.09
N THR A 187 7.48 -10.37 1.10
CA THR A 187 8.57 -10.81 0.22
C THR A 187 8.08 -11.41 -1.10
N LEU A 188 6.77 -11.69 -1.23
CA LEU A 188 6.12 -12.00 -2.51
C LEU A 188 5.64 -10.70 -3.16
N PHE A 189 5.58 -10.67 -4.49
CA PHE A 189 5.29 -9.45 -5.25
C PHE A 189 4.15 -9.60 -6.26
N ASP A 190 3.64 -10.81 -6.49
CA ASP A 190 2.76 -11.14 -7.61
C ASP A 190 1.48 -10.30 -7.62
N ALA A 191 0.77 -10.22 -6.49
CA ALA A 191 -0.49 -9.48 -6.41
C ALA A 191 -0.27 -7.97 -6.52
N ARG A 192 0.80 -7.44 -5.90
CA ARG A 192 1.17 -6.02 -6.04
C ARG A 192 1.55 -5.66 -7.47
N GLU A 193 2.34 -6.48 -8.14
CA GLU A 193 2.72 -6.29 -9.54
C GLU A 193 1.48 -6.32 -10.46
N ILE A 194 0.62 -7.33 -10.31
CA ILE A 194 -0.63 -7.43 -11.07
C ILE A 194 -1.49 -6.18 -10.89
N PHE A 195 -1.60 -5.67 -9.65
CA PHE A 195 -2.36 -4.46 -9.39
C PHE A 195 -1.70 -3.22 -10.01
N ILE A 196 -0.38 -3.03 -9.86
CA ILE A 196 0.33 -1.87 -10.42
C ILE A 196 0.18 -1.85 -11.95
N VAL A 197 0.32 -3.00 -12.61
CA VAL A 197 0.12 -3.13 -14.06
C VAL A 197 -1.32 -2.79 -14.45
N THR A 198 -2.31 -3.30 -13.71
CA THR A 198 -3.72 -2.99 -13.98
C THR A 198 -4.04 -1.52 -13.73
N TRP A 199 -3.47 -0.94 -12.68
CA TRP A 199 -3.60 0.48 -12.37
C TRP A 199 -3.01 1.34 -13.47
N LYS A 200 -1.78 1.06 -13.93
CA LYS A 200 -1.11 1.84 -14.96
C LYS A 200 -1.88 1.81 -16.29
N ASN A 201 -2.40 0.64 -16.67
CA ASN A 201 -3.03 0.41 -17.98
C ASN A 201 -4.55 0.66 -18.02
N SER A 202 -5.16 1.08 -16.91
CA SER A 202 -6.60 1.36 -16.87
C SER A 202 -6.88 2.84 -16.60
N ALA A 203 -8.08 3.29 -16.97
CA ALA A 203 -8.57 4.61 -16.56
C ALA A 203 -8.90 4.69 -15.06
N LEU A 204 -8.87 3.56 -14.33
CA LEU A 204 -9.30 3.48 -12.94
C LEU A 204 -8.20 3.89 -11.95
N ASP A 205 -8.53 4.68 -10.93
CA ASP A 205 -7.59 5.06 -9.85
C ASP A 205 -8.20 4.88 -8.45
N LEU A 206 -7.33 4.97 -7.45
CA LEU A 206 -7.69 5.06 -6.04
C LEU A 206 -8.24 6.45 -5.73
N TYR A 207 -9.07 6.52 -4.70
CA TYR A 207 -9.52 7.79 -4.14
C TYR A 207 -8.36 8.47 -3.41
N THR A 208 -7.90 9.64 -3.88
CA THR A 208 -6.75 10.38 -3.31
C THR A 208 -7.11 11.80 -2.86
N GLY A 209 -8.02 12.49 -3.57
CA GLY A 209 -8.39 13.89 -3.36
C GLY A 209 -9.51 14.16 -2.33
N PHE A 210 -9.39 13.65 -1.10
CA PHE A 210 -10.43 13.85 -0.08
C PHE A 210 -10.48 15.29 0.47
N ARG A 211 -11.66 15.94 0.44
CA ARG A 211 -11.91 17.25 1.05
C ARG A 211 -11.97 17.15 2.58
N GLY A 212 -11.76 18.26 3.29
CA GLY A 212 -11.73 18.30 4.76
C GLY A 212 -12.97 17.69 5.43
N ALA A 213 -14.17 17.99 4.93
CA ALA A 213 -15.42 17.41 5.42
C ALA A 213 -15.50 15.89 5.19
N GLN A 214 -15.06 15.41 4.02
CA GLN A 214 -15.02 13.98 3.70
C GLN A 214 -14.01 13.25 4.59
N LYS A 215 -12.82 13.82 4.82
CA LYS A 215 -11.83 13.27 5.76
C LYS A 215 -12.41 13.14 7.17
N LYS A 216 -13.11 14.17 7.66
CA LYS A 216 -13.77 14.14 8.98
C LYS A 216 -14.84 13.05 9.06
N LEU A 217 -15.69 12.95 8.03
CA LEU A 217 -16.72 11.92 7.93
C LEU A 217 -16.11 10.51 7.93
N LEU A 218 -15.15 10.26 7.04
CA LEU A 218 -14.47 8.96 6.91
C LEU A 218 -13.76 8.57 8.21
N LYS A 219 -13.10 9.50 8.91
CA LYS A 219 -12.51 9.23 10.23
C LYS A 219 -13.54 8.76 11.25
N ASN A 220 -14.71 9.39 11.28
CA ASN A 220 -15.78 8.99 12.19
C ASN A 220 -16.38 7.63 11.81
N LEU A 221 -16.59 7.39 10.52
CA LEU A 221 -17.06 6.10 10.01
C LEU A 221 -16.07 4.98 10.36
N MET A 222 -14.77 5.18 10.10
CA MET A 222 -13.72 4.20 10.44
C MET A 222 -13.62 3.92 11.94
N LYS A 223 -13.85 4.92 12.81
CA LYS A 223 -13.91 4.71 14.27
C LYS A 223 -15.07 3.81 14.68
N LYS A 224 -16.25 4.02 14.09
CA LYS A 224 -17.43 3.17 14.30
C LYS A 224 -17.16 1.76 13.76
N LEU A 225 -16.75 1.68 12.50
CA LEU A 225 -16.49 0.43 11.79
C LEU A 225 -15.42 -0.42 12.49
N THR A 226 -14.38 0.19 13.07
CA THR A 226 -13.39 -0.54 13.88
C THR A 226 -14.01 -1.23 15.10
N LYS A 227 -14.99 -0.59 15.77
CA LYS A 227 -15.69 -1.19 16.90
C LYS A 227 -16.60 -2.32 16.45
N ASP A 228 -17.31 -2.11 15.35
CA ASP A 228 -18.26 -3.09 14.81
C ASP A 228 -17.51 -4.32 14.24
N TRP A 229 -16.38 -4.13 13.56
CA TRP A 229 -15.49 -5.22 13.14
C TRP A 229 -14.94 -6.01 14.32
N GLY A 230 -14.56 -5.35 15.42
CA GLY A 230 -14.11 -6.05 16.62
C GLY A 230 -15.16 -7.06 17.09
N LYS A 231 -16.40 -6.62 17.28
CA LYS A 231 -17.50 -7.49 17.69
C LYS A 231 -17.76 -8.63 16.70
N GLU A 232 -17.79 -8.31 15.40
CA GLU A 232 -18.05 -9.31 14.36
C GLU A 232 -16.95 -10.38 14.30
N LEU A 233 -15.69 -9.96 14.42
CA LEU A 233 -14.56 -10.89 14.46
C LEU A 233 -14.57 -11.74 15.73
N ASP A 234 -14.98 -11.19 16.87
CA ASP A 234 -15.12 -11.94 18.13
C ASP A 234 -16.26 -12.98 18.02
N ILE A 235 -17.37 -12.62 17.37
CA ILE A 235 -18.49 -13.55 17.07
C ILE A 235 -18.01 -14.66 16.14
N ALA A 236 -17.30 -14.32 15.06
CA ALA A 236 -16.76 -15.32 14.14
C ALA A 236 -15.75 -16.25 14.82
N GLU A 237 -14.89 -15.73 15.69
CA GLU A 237 -13.92 -16.52 16.47
C GLU A 237 -14.60 -17.44 17.48
N SER A 238 -15.75 -17.04 18.02
CA SER A 238 -16.54 -17.85 18.96
C SER A 238 -17.40 -18.93 18.27
N ASN A 239 -17.85 -18.66 17.04
CA ASN A 239 -18.75 -19.55 16.30
C ASN A 239 -18.03 -20.55 15.38
N MET A 240 -16.78 -20.28 15.00
CA MET A 240 -15.97 -21.15 14.14
C MET A 240 -14.96 -21.94 14.97
N GLU A 241 -14.58 -23.13 14.51
CA GLU A 241 -13.42 -23.80 15.08
C GLU A 241 -12.16 -22.97 14.85
N LYS A 242 -11.20 -23.05 15.79
CA LYS A 242 -9.97 -22.22 15.77
C LYS A 242 -9.23 -22.30 14.44
N GLU A 243 -9.14 -23.48 13.84
CA GLU A 243 -8.45 -23.68 12.57
C GLU A 243 -9.27 -23.15 11.39
N GLU A 244 -10.59 -23.32 11.41
CA GLU A 244 -11.48 -22.74 10.40
C GLU A 244 -11.37 -21.21 10.40
N TYR A 245 -11.44 -20.58 11.59
CA TYR A 245 -11.26 -19.13 11.74
C TYR A 245 -9.90 -18.68 11.19
N ARG A 246 -8.82 -19.42 11.53
CA ARG A 246 -7.47 -19.10 11.08
C ARG A 246 -7.36 -19.07 9.55
N ILE A 247 -7.93 -20.08 8.88
CA ILE A 247 -7.84 -20.24 7.42
C ILE A 247 -8.79 -19.29 6.69
N ARG A 248 -10.00 -19.07 7.21
CA ARG A 248 -11.05 -18.32 6.50
C ARG A 248 -11.04 -16.83 6.81
N VAL A 249 -10.79 -16.45 8.05
CA VAL A 249 -10.98 -15.06 8.54
C VAL A 249 -9.66 -14.39 8.94
N ALA A 250 -8.81 -15.09 9.71
CA ALA A 250 -7.61 -14.47 10.29
C ALA A 250 -6.62 -13.93 9.24
N LYS A 251 -6.61 -14.50 8.03
CA LYS A 251 -5.75 -14.05 6.93
C LYS A 251 -6.01 -12.62 6.46
N PHE A 252 -7.22 -12.09 6.62
CA PHE A 252 -7.51 -10.69 6.25
C PHE A 252 -7.78 -9.80 7.46
N ALA A 253 -8.02 -10.39 8.64
CA ALA A 253 -8.16 -9.68 9.89
C ALA A 253 -6.84 -8.99 10.29
N GLY A 254 -6.88 -7.68 10.47
CA GLY A 254 -5.71 -6.84 10.72
C GLY A 254 -5.01 -6.34 9.46
N SER A 255 -5.22 -6.95 8.30
CA SER A 255 -4.63 -6.51 7.02
C SER A 255 -5.62 -5.64 6.23
N LEU A 256 -6.81 -6.19 5.93
CA LEU A 256 -7.89 -5.47 5.24
C LEU A 256 -8.89 -4.83 6.20
N VAL A 257 -9.20 -5.52 7.30
CA VAL A 257 -10.18 -5.05 8.28
C VAL A 257 -9.52 -4.79 9.63
N PRO A 258 -9.97 -3.78 10.39
CA PRO A 258 -9.43 -3.53 11.72
C PRO A 258 -9.72 -4.71 12.67
N ARG A 259 -8.69 -5.22 13.34
CA ARG A 259 -8.85 -6.08 14.53
C ARG A 259 -8.33 -5.31 15.73
N ARG A 260 -9.07 -5.29 16.85
CA ARG A 260 -8.56 -4.73 18.11
C ARG A 260 -7.32 -5.54 18.49
N ARG A 261 -6.16 -4.88 18.53
CA ARG A 261 -4.98 -5.42 19.19
C ARG A 261 -4.97 -4.84 20.60
N GLU A 262 -5.17 -5.69 21.59
CA GLU A 262 -4.69 -5.40 22.94
C GLU A 262 -3.16 -5.35 22.86
N TYR A 263 -2.63 -4.13 22.82
CA TYR A 263 -1.20 -3.81 22.91
C TYR A 263 -0.27 -4.37 21.80
N ASP A 264 0.85 -3.68 21.63
CA ASP A 264 1.90 -3.96 20.66
C ASP A 264 2.47 -5.38 20.80
N ILE A 265 2.00 -6.32 19.98
CA ILE A 265 2.68 -7.59 19.73
C ILE A 265 3.12 -7.60 18.26
N PRO A 266 4.43 -7.70 17.98
CA PRO A 266 4.94 -8.00 16.65
C PRO A 266 4.31 -9.30 16.18
N THR A 267 3.70 -9.28 15.01
CA THR A 267 3.04 -10.42 14.38
C THR A 267 3.95 -11.66 14.46
N GLY A 268 3.61 -12.60 15.34
CA GLY A 268 4.36 -13.81 15.60
C GLY A 268 3.58 -15.03 15.15
N THR A 269 3.92 -15.54 13.97
CA THR A 269 3.97 -17.00 13.72
C THR A 269 5.04 -17.24 12.66
N ILE A 270 6.29 -16.95 13.03
CA ILE A 270 7.46 -17.50 12.36
C ILE A 270 7.52 -18.97 12.79
N PRO A 271 7.64 -19.95 11.86
CA PRO A 271 7.94 -21.32 12.25
C PRO A 271 9.23 -21.33 13.06
N LYS A 272 9.23 -22.00 14.21
CA LYS A 272 10.40 -22.23 15.06
C LYS A 272 11.61 -22.60 14.18
N GLN A 273 12.51 -21.66 13.99
CA GLN A 273 13.88 -21.93 13.57
C GLN A 273 14.68 -22.00 14.86
N GLU A 274 15.32 -23.14 15.06
CA GLU A 274 16.08 -23.49 16.25
C GLU A 274 17.00 -22.36 16.73
N GLU A 275 17.04 -22.18 18.05
CA GLU A 275 17.96 -21.29 18.75
C GLU A 275 19.40 -21.69 18.44
N SER A 276 20.00 -21.03 17.45
CA SER A 276 21.45 -20.93 17.33
C SER A 276 21.86 -19.56 17.82
N GLY A 277 22.28 -19.50 19.09
CA GLY A 277 22.83 -18.30 19.70
C GLY A 277 24.13 -17.89 19.01
N TYR A 278 24.05 -16.92 18.11
CA TYR A 278 25.19 -16.13 17.68
C TYR A 278 24.95 -14.66 18.03
N ILE A 279 25.55 -14.26 19.15
CA ILE A 279 25.76 -12.87 19.53
C ILE A 279 26.78 -12.30 18.53
N TYR A 280 26.35 -11.49 17.57
CA TYR A 280 27.28 -10.61 16.86
C TYR A 280 27.58 -9.42 17.75
N GLY A 281 28.72 -9.49 18.42
CA GLY A 281 29.37 -8.37 19.06
C GLY A 281 29.59 -7.24 18.05
N THR A 282 29.43 -6.02 18.54
CA THR A 282 29.89 -4.79 17.91
C THR A 282 31.41 -4.79 17.79
N ASP A 283 31.95 -5.47 16.79
CA ASP A 283 33.33 -5.31 16.36
C ASP A 283 33.36 -5.42 14.83
N SER A 284 33.29 -4.27 14.18
CA SER A 284 33.57 -4.18 12.75
C SER A 284 35.06 -4.45 12.53
N PRO A 285 35.46 -5.49 11.78
CA PRO A 285 36.86 -5.72 11.50
C PRO A 285 37.40 -4.58 10.63
N PRO A 286 38.65 -4.13 10.82
CA PRO A 286 39.28 -3.16 9.93
C PRO A 286 39.32 -3.73 8.50
N CYS A 287 38.92 -2.89 7.53
CA CYS A 287 38.88 -3.22 6.11
C CYS A 287 40.25 -3.73 5.62
N ILE A 288 40.32 -5.00 5.24
CA ILE A 288 41.44 -5.53 4.44
C ILE A 288 41.08 -5.32 2.97
N PRO A 289 41.86 -4.55 2.19
CA PRO A 289 41.63 -4.40 0.76
C PRO A 289 41.81 -5.76 0.08
N ARG A 290 40.73 -6.35 -0.43
CA ARG A 290 40.81 -7.54 -1.29
C ARG A 290 41.52 -7.13 -2.59
N LYS A 291 42.78 -7.56 -2.73
CA LYS A 291 43.46 -7.61 -4.03
C LYS A 291 42.93 -8.81 -4.80
N SER A 292 41.89 -8.60 -5.59
CA SER A 292 41.55 -9.49 -6.71
C SER A 292 41.15 -8.61 -7.89
N ARG A 293 41.90 -8.77 -8.98
CA ARG A 293 41.76 -8.07 -10.25
C ARG A 293 40.46 -8.47 -10.94
N GLU A 294 39.44 -7.67 -10.70
CA GLU A 294 38.44 -7.20 -11.66
C GLU A 294 37.95 -5.90 -11.00
N VAL A 295 37.99 -4.77 -11.71
CA VAL A 295 37.41 -3.53 -11.17
C VAL A 295 35.91 -3.75 -11.19
N GLU A 296 35.40 -4.44 -10.18
CA GLU A 296 33.97 -4.59 -9.91
C GLU A 296 33.49 -3.18 -9.62
N ARG A 297 33.00 -2.55 -10.68
CA ARG A 297 32.60 -1.15 -10.69
C ARG A 297 31.49 -1.02 -9.65
N ASN A 298 31.72 -0.20 -8.62
CA ASN A 298 30.75 -0.03 -7.54
C ASN A 298 29.47 0.61 -8.11
N GLU A 299 28.51 -0.23 -8.47
CA GLU A 299 27.28 0.18 -9.13
C GLU A 299 26.46 1.14 -8.27
N LEU A 300 26.42 0.91 -6.94
CA LEU A 300 25.73 1.77 -5.99
C LEU A 300 26.33 3.18 -5.98
N LEU A 301 27.66 3.29 -5.98
CA LEU A 301 28.34 4.57 -6.02
C LEU A 301 28.09 5.29 -7.35
N ASP A 302 28.08 4.56 -8.46
CA ASP A 302 27.78 5.13 -9.77
C ASP A 302 26.32 5.60 -9.88
N ALA A 303 25.39 4.81 -9.34
CA ALA A 303 23.98 5.20 -9.24
C ALA A 303 23.79 6.42 -8.34
N LEU A 304 24.51 6.50 -7.22
CA LEU A 304 24.50 7.66 -6.34
C LEU A 304 24.95 8.92 -7.09
N ARG A 305 26.03 8.83 -7.88
CA ARG A 305 26.62 9.96 -8.63
C ARG A 305 25.73 10.56 -9.71
N VAL A 306 24.68 9.87 -10.19
CA VAL A 306 23.73 10.47 -11.13
C VAL A 306 23.14 11.75 -10.51
N PRO A 307 23.24 12.92 -11.14
CA PRO A 307 22.74 14.16 -10.56
C PRO A 307 21.24 14.08 -10.26
N ILE A 308 20.81 14.69 -9.14
CA ILE A 308 19.41 15.05 -8.96
C ILE A 308 19.22 16.39 -9.66
N THR A 309 18.17 16.52 -10.48
CA THR A 309 17.72 17.83 -10.92
C THR A 309 16.80 18.37 -9.83
N PRO A 310 17.25 19.30 -8.98
CA PRO A 310 16.38 19.86 -7.96
C PRO A 310 15.19 20.50 -8.66
N GLN A 311 13.98 20.12 -8.23
CA GLN A 311 12.77 20.87 -8.50
C GLN A 311 13.06 22.31 -8.08
N THR A 312 13.33 23.18 -9.06
CA THR A 312 13.50 24.61 -8.79
C THR A 312 12.16 25.03 -8.22
N LYS A 313 12.15 25.48 -6.97
CA LYS A 313 10.95 26.03 -6.33
C LYS A 313 10.47 27.18 -7.21
N GLU A 314 9.57 26.89 -8.14
CA GLU A 314 8.69 27.92 -8.65
C GLU A 314 7.92 28.45 -7.44
N LYS A 315 8.05 29.76 -7.31
CA LYS A 315 7.89 30.51 -6.09
C LYS A 315 6.50 30.27 -5.51
N THR A 316 6.47 30.19 -4.18
CA THR A 316 5.34 30.58 -3.35
C THR A 316 4.74 31.89 -3.90
N ARG A 317 3.68 31.80 -4.69
CA ARG A 317 2.76 32.90 -4.96
C ARG A 317 1.39 32.33 -5.29
N ASP A 318 0.59 32.31 -4.23
CA ASP A 318 -0.86 32.16 -4.22
C ASP A 318 -1.36 30.74 -4.57
N GLN A 319 -2.06 30.02 -3.68
CA GLN A 319 -3.52 30.19 -3.55
C GLN A 319 -4.24 30.57 -4.86
N ARG A 320 -3.89 29.90 -5.96
CA ARG A 320 -4.79 29.50 -7.03
C ARG A 320 -4.89 27.99 -6.90
N SER A 321 -5.94 27.43 -6.31
CA SER A 321 -7.23 27.20 -6.95
C SER A 321 -7.06 26.77 -8.41
N GLU A 322 -7.54 25.56 -8.67
CA GLU A 322 -7.76 24.95 -9.99
C GLU A 322 -6.55 24.27 -10.63
N ASN A 323 -6.66 22.94 -10.72
CA ASN A 323 -6.50 22.18 -11.97
C ASN A 323 -5.37 22.61 -12.92
N ASP A 324 -4.14 22.72 -12.43
CA ASP A 324 -3.00 22.86 -13.35
C ASP A 324 -2.43 21.47 -13.70
N GLY A 325 -2.97 20.90 -14.78
CA GLY A 325 -2.12 20.40 -15.85
C GLY A 325 -1.93 18.89 -16.01
N LEU A 326 -2.61 18.05 -15.23
CA LEU A 326 -2.84 16.64 -15.57
C LEU A 326 -4.25 16.26 -15.13
N GLU A 327 -5.27 16.86 -15.75
CA GLU A 327 -6.55 16.15 -15.91
C GLU A 327 -6.28 14.97 -16.85
N GLU A 328 -5.59 13.95 -16.34
CA GLU A 328 -5.81 12.62 -16.87
C GLU A 328 -7.30 12.35 -16.62
N ASP A 329 -8.05 11.96 -17.65
CA ASP A 329 -9.43 11.44 -17.57
C ASP A 329 -9.44 10.18 -16.69
N VAL A 330 -9.23 10.37 -15.39
CA VAL A 330 -9.06 9.31 -14.41
C VAL A 330 -10.39 9.07 -13.77
N ASN A 331 -10.96 7.94 -14.14
CA ASN A 331 -12.21 7.47 -13.58
C ASN A 331 -11.94 6.82 -12.22
N MET A 332 -12.73 7.18 -11.23
CA MET A 332 -12.82 6.39 -10.01
C MET A 332 -13.64 5.12 -10.29
N VAL A 333 -13.52 4.09 -9.44
CA VAL A 333 -14.33 2.86 -9.55
C VAL A 333 -15.84 3.16 -9.53
N THR A 334 -16.25 4.22 -8.83
CA THR A 334 -17.55 4.88 -8.90
C THR A 334 -17.38 6.32 -8.38
N GLU A 335 -18.43 7.14 -8.38
CA GLU A 335 -18.37 8.44 -7.72
C GLU A 335 -18.03 8.27 -6.23
N LEU A 336 -17.13 9.11 -5.70
CA LEU A 336 -16.73 9.05 -4.28
C LEU A 336 -17.94 9.12 -3.33
N ARG A 337 -19.00 9.84 -3.73
CA ARG A 337 -20.25 9.88 -2.96
C ARG A 337 -20.88 8.49 -2.83
N ASN A 338 -20.99 7.76 -3.93
CA ASN A 338 -21.55 6.40 -3.94
C ASN A 338 -20.70 5.44 -3.10
N ALA A 339 -19.38 5.58 -3.14
CA ALA A 339 -18.46 4.80 -2.31
C ALA A 339 -18.63 5.07 -0.80
N ILE A 340 -18.82 6.34 -0.43
CA ILE A 340 -19.11 6.73 0.96
C ILE A 340 -20.49 6.22 1.38
N ASP A 341 -21.51 6.36 0.53
CA ASP A 341 -22.87 5.89 0.80
C ASP A 341 -22.87 4.37 1.03
N ALA A 342 -22.17 3.60 0.19
CA ALA A 342 -21.99 2.16 0.37
C ALA A 342 -21.34 1.84 1.73
N LEU A 343 -20.26 2.55 2.09
CA LEU A 343 -19.58 2.38 3.38
C LEU A 343 -20.46 2.73 4.58
N GLN A 344 -21.41 3.65 4.44
CA GLN A 344 -22.37 4.00 5.49
C GLN A 344 -23.46 2.94 5.67
N MET A 345 -23.86 2.27 4.59
CA MET A 345 -24.94 1.28 4.58
C MET A 345 -24.47 -0.11 5.03
N MET A 346 -23.27 -0.53 4.59
CA MET A 346 -22.80 -1.88 4.81
C MET A 346 -22.28 -2.09 6.24
N ARG A 347 -22.59 -3.25 6.82
CA ARG A 347 -22.13 -3.63 8.16
C ARG A 347 -21.08 -4.75 8.06
N PRO A 348 -20.18 -4.89 9.06
CA PRO A 348 -19.23 -6.01 9.10
C PRO A 348 -19.87 -7.39 8.91
N GLN A 349 -21.06 -7.62 9.48
CA GLN A 349 -21.85 -8.85 9.28
C GLN A 349 -22.15 -9.15 7.81
N ASP A 350 -22.39 -8.11 7.01
CA ASP A 350 -22.67 -8.24 5.57
C ASP A 350 -21.34 -8.33 4.77
N MET A 351 -20.29 -7.64 5.22
CA MET A 351 -18.98 -7.61 4.56
C MET A 351 -18.15 -8.89 4.76
N LEU A 352 -18.25 -9.52 5.92
CA LEU A 352 -17.42 -10.68 6.29
C LEU A 352 -17.63 -11.88 5.35
N PRO A 353 -18.87 -12.31 5.02
CA PRO A 353 -19.10 -13.38 4.06
C PRO A 353 -18.49 -13.09 2.68
N VAL A 354 -18.59 -11.84 2.22
CA VAL A 354 -18.03 -11.41 0.92
C VAL A 354 -16.51 -11.49 0.93
N LEU A 355 -15.85 -11.07 2.02
CA LEU A 355 -14.40 -11.23 2.17
C LEU A 355 -13.97 -12.71 2.17
N MET A 356 -14.73 -13.57 2.83
CA MET A 356 -14.48 -15.02 2.84
C MET A 356 -14.66 -15.65 1.45
N HIS A 357 -15.58 -15.14 0.65
CA HIS A 357 -15.78 -15.59 -0.73
C HIS A 357 -14.70 -15.05 -1.68
N LEU A 358 -14.33 -13.77 -1.56
CA LEU A 358 -13.29 -13.13 -2.38
C LEU A 358 -11.92 -13.77 -2.18
N PHE A 359 -11.64 -14.22 -0.95
CA PHE A 359 -10.40 -14.89 -0.56
C PHE A 359 -10.75 -16.26 0.04
N PRO A 360 -10.97 -17.30 -0.79
CA PRO A 360 -11.36 -18.61 -0.29
C PRO A 360 -10.22 -19.31 0.47
N ALA A 361 -10.57 -20.32 1.26
CA ALA A 361 -9.61 -21.21 1.91
C ALA A 361 -8.92 -22.11 0.86
N PRO A 362 -7.61 -22.42 1.01
CA PRO A 362 -6.97 -23.42 0.16
C PRO A 362 -7.75 -24.75 0.28
N GLY A 363 -8.25 -25.28 -0.83
CA GLY A 363 -8.97 -26.56 -0.87
C GLY A 363 -10.50 -26.49 -0.77
N VAL A 364 -11.11 -25.31 -0.62
CA VAL A 364 -12.56 -25.14 -0.85
C VAL A 364 -12.72 -24.70 -2.30
N GLY A 365 -13.01 -25.66 -3.17
CA GLY A 365 -12.95 -25.54 -4.62
C GLY A 365 -13.66 -24.31 -5.19
N GLN A 366 -13.03 -23.74 -6.23
CA GLN A 366 -13.77 -23.15 -7.33
C GLN A 366 -14.72 -24.23 -7.86
N ALA A 367 -15.99 -24.14 -7.48
CA ALA A 367 -17.04 -24.60 -8.35
C ALA A 367 -17.24 -23.46 -9.36
N ASP A 368 -16.81 -23.70 -10.59
CA ASP A 368 -17.09 -22.84 -11.73
C ASP A 368 -18.60 -22.52 -11.78
N THR A 369 -18.92 -21.23 -11.73
CA THR A 369 -20.16 -20.68 -12.29
C THR A 369 -19.83 -19.39 -13.01
#